data_AF-A0AAQ1JW01-F1
#
_entry.id   AF-A0AAQ1JW01-F1
#
_cell.length_a   1.000
_cell.length_b   1.000
_cell.length_c   1.000
_cell.angle_alpha   90.00
_cell.angle_beta   90.00
_cell.angle_gamma   90.00
#
_symmetry.space_group_name_H-M   'P 1'
#
loop_
_entity.id
_entity.type
_entity.pdbx_description
1 polymer ?
#
loop_
_entity_poly.entity_id
_entity_poly.type
_entity_poly.pdbx_seq_one_letter_code
_entity_poly.pdbx_strand_id
1 'polypeptide(L)'
;MRKTILANLIGLIFPAVGAGNTPNIPDNGSMPDQIGLVNAILGMNPFQETGYNAATNTAAFTLTAQQIAGAAQNFLNLTGTLTAAANAQLPTVASLIAALPQVVQSAPTGISFQLRVINSSSGAFAWTLTTNTGWTLGGTQSIAQNTWRDFIITITSATTATIQSVGTGTQS
;
A
#
# COMPACT_ATOMS: atom_id res chain seq x y z
N MET A 1 -50.91 42.17 13.83
CA MET A 1 -51.58 40.93 13.33
C MET A 1 -50.79 40.22 12.23
N ARG A 2 -50.36 40.86 11.13
CA ARG A 2 -49.60 40.17 10.05
C ARG A 2 -48.25 39.54 10.47
N LYS A 3 -47.51 40.18 11.38
CA LYS A 3 -46.20 39.68 11.86
C LYS A 3 -46.30 38.41 12.72
N THR A 4 -47.39 38.26 13.46
CA THR A 4 -47.65 37.10 14.33
C THR A 4 -48.02 35.86 13.53
N ILE A 5 -48.79 36.03 12.44
CA ILE A 5 -49.16 34.92 11.55
C ILE A 5 -47.94 34.39 10.80
N LEU A 6 -47.06 35.29 10.33
CA LEU A 6 -45.83 34.89 9.63
C LEU A 6 -44.86 34.12 10.54
N ALA A 7 -44.71 34.54 11.80
CA ALA A 7 -43.89 33.84 12.78
C ALA A 7 -44.44 32.43 13.09
N ASN A 8 -45.76 32.29 13.21
CA ASN A 8 -46.40 31.00 13.44
C ASN A 8 -46.25 30.04 12.24
N LEU A 9 -46.30 30.56 11.02
CA LEU A 9 -46.13 29.74 9.81
C LEU A 9 -44.69 29.23 9.64
N ILE A 10 -43.69 30.05 9.99
CA ILE A 10 -42.28 29.65 9.98
C ILE A 10 -42.00 28.61 11.08
N GLY A 11 -42.60 28.75 12.26
CA GLY A 11 -42.50 27.78 13.35
C GLY A 11 -43.12 26.41 13.05
N LEU A 12 -44.11 26.35 12.14
CA LEU A 12 -44.70 25.08 11.66
C LEU A 12 -43.75 24.31 10.73
N ILE A 13 -42.89 25.01 9.98
CA ILE A 13 -41.95 24.42 9.02
C ILE A 13 -40.61 24.11 9.71
N PHE A 14 -40.24 24.88 10.73
CA PHE A 14 -39.02 24.71 11.51
C PHE A 14 -39.31 24.76 13.02
N PRO A 15 -39.79 23.66 13.63
CA PRO A 15 -40.27 23.65 15.02
C PRO A 15 -39.19 23.95 16.08
N ALA A 16 -37.91 23.95 15.69
CA ALA A 16 -36.78 24.17 16.59
C ALA A 16 -36.25 25.62 16.65
N VAL A 17 -36.77 26.56 15.84
CA VAL A 17 -36.33 27.98 15.85
C VAL A 17 -37.33 28.87 16.57
N GLY A 18 -37.21 28.89 17.91
CA GLY A 18 -37.82 29.94 18.72
C GLY A 18 -37.15 31.30 18.49
N ALA A 19 -37.88 32.39 18.78
CA ALA A 19 -37.34 33.74 18.67
C ALA A 19 -36.09 33.90 19.56
N GLY A 20 -34.94 34.17 18.94
CA GLY A 20 -33.65 34.34 19.63
C GLY A 20 -32.67 33.16 19.51
N ASN A 21 -33.09 32.03 18.94
CA ASN A 21 -32.19 30.90 18.72
C ASN A 21 -31.75 30.83 17.26
N THR A 22 -30.45 30.73 17.02
CA THR A 22 -29.90 30.48 15.69
C THR A 22 -30.39 29.13 15.17
N PRO A 23 -30.85 29.01 13.90
CA PRO A 23 -31.21 27.73 13.32
C PRO A 23 -30.02 26.76 13.40
N ASN A 24 -30.16 25.71 14.20
CA ASN A 24 -29.27 24.57 14.16
C ASN A 24 -29.87 23.57 13.17
N ILE A 25 -29.41 23.60 11.93
CA ILE A 25 -29.68 22.53 10.97
C ILE A 25 -28.67 21.43 11.33
N PRO A 26 -29.11 20.27 11.87
CA PRO A 26 -28.21 19.17 12.10
C PRO A 26 -27.71 18.71 10.73
N ASP A 27 -26.44 18.96 10.44
CA ASP A 27 -25.80 18.38 9.26
C ASP A 27 -25.69 16.88 9.51
N ASN A 28 -26.66 16.15 8.97
CA ASN A 28 -26.83 14.72 9.16
C ASN A 28 -25.84 13.92 8.30
N GLY A 29 -24.60 14.41 8.19
CA GLY A 29 -23.54 13.88 7.31
C GLY A 29 -23.71 14.23 5.84
N SER A 30 -24.40 15.33 5.51
CA SER A 30 -24.65 15.74 4.12
C SER A 30 -23.44 16.42 3.47
N MET A 31 -22.60 17.06 4.27
CA MET A 31 -21.26 17.46 3.86
C MET A 31 -20.30 16.35 4.27
N PRO A 32 -19.46 15.81 3.36
CA PRO A 32 -18.34 14.99 3.80
C PRO A 32 -17.59 15.80 4.85
N ASP A 33 -17.38 15.22 6.03
CA ASP A 33 -16.64 15.88 7.08
C ASP A 33 -15.33 16.40 6.47
N GLN A 34 -14.94 17.61 6.83
CA GLN A 34 -13.75 18.22 6.26
C GLN A 34 -12.55 17.27 6.34
N ILE A 35 -12.52 16.38 7.34
CA ILE A 35 -11.54 15.32 7.52
C ILE A 35 -11.65 14.22 6.46
N GLY A 36 -12.84 13.74 6.09
CA GLY A 36 -13.05 12.75 5.03
C GLY A 36 -12.83 13.33 3.63
N LEU A 37 -13.17 14.60 3.41
CA LEU A 37 -12.83 15.30 2.16
C LEU A 37 -11.33 15.61 2.08
N VAL A 38 -10.70 15.97 3.20
CA VAL A 38 -9.24 16.12 3.30
C VAL A 38 -8.55 14.77 3.15
N ASN A 39 -9.08 13.67 3.68
CA ASN A 39 -8.57 12.32 3.44
C ASN A 39 -8.81 11.85 2.00
N ALA A 40 -9.85 12.32 1.32
CA ALA A 40 -10.08 12.03 -0.09
C ALA A 40 -9.22 12.89 -1.03
N ILE A 41 -8.92 14.14 -0.65
CA ILE A 41 -8.15 15.12 -1.45
C ILE A 41 -6.65 15.03 -1.17
N LEU A 42 -6.23 14.92 0.09
CA LEU A 42 -4.84 14.65 0.51
C LEU A 42 -4.51 13.15 0.50
N GLY A 43 -5.49 12.27 0.27
CA GLY A 43 -5.30 10.83 0.08
C GLY A 43 -4.88 10.41 -1.34
N MET A 44 -4.60 11.36 -2.23
CA MET A 44 -3.76 11.09 -3.40
C MET A 44 -2.30 11.07 -2.88
N ASN A 45 -1.67 9.94 -2.59
CA ASN A 45 -1.53 8.72 -3.40
C ASN A 45 -1.48 7.50 -2.46
N PRO A 46 -2.37 6.50 -2.59
CA PRO A 46 -2.37 5.35 -1.67
C PRO A 46 -1.09 4.51 -1.80
N PHE A 47 -0.30 4.74 -2.85
CA PHE A 47 1.09 4.34 -2.91
C PHE A 47 1.97 5.55 -2.64
N GLN A 48 2.71 5.55 -1.53
CA GLN A 48 3.92 6.36 -1.47
C GLN A 48 4.70 6.09 -2.78
N GLU A 49 4.98 7.13 -3.57
CA GLU A 49 5.49 6.93 -4.94
C GLU A 49 6.76 6.06 -4.93
N THR A 50 7.57 6.24 -3.89
CA THR A 50 8.77 5.46 -3.63
C THR A 50 8.88 5.09 -2.16
N GLY A 51 9.15 3.83 -1.87
CA GLY A 51 9.45 3.31 -0.53
C GLY A 51 10.84 2.69 -0.49
N TYR A 52 11.59 2.91 0.59
CA TYR A 52 12.88 2.25 0.83
C TYR A 52 12.81 1.43 2.11
N ASN A 53 13.19 0.16 2.01
CA ASN A 53 13.23 -0.80 3.10
C ASN A 53 14.61 -1.43 3.17
N ALA A 54 15.11 -1.70 4.38
CA ALA A 54 16.33 -2.46 4.58
C ALA A 54 16.05 -3.70 5.45
N ALA A 55 16.67 -4.82 5.10
CA ALA A 55 16.64 -6.06 5.89
C ALA A 55 18.07 -6.51 6.19
N THR A 56 18.36 -6.67 7.47
CA THR A 56 19.70 -7.02 8.00
C THR A 56 19.86 -8.51 8.27
N ASN A 57 18.92 -9.33 7.81
CA ASN A 57 18.94 -10.78 7.98
C ASN A 57 20.23 -11.40 7.42
N THR A 58 20.81 -12.34 8.16
CA THR A 58 22.05 -13.04 7.79
C THR A 58 21.81 -14.49 7.34
N ALA A 59 20.54 -14.91 7.31
CA ALA A 59 20.09 -16.24 6.91
C ALA A 59 18.72 -16.17 6.24
N ALA A 60 18.25 -17.30 5.69
CA ALA A 60 16.98 -17.36 5.00
C ALA A 60 15.81 -16.87 5.87
N PHE A 61 14.88 -16.13 5.26
CA PHE A 61 13.75 -15.52 5.97
C PHE A 61 12.59 -15.27 5.02
N THR A 62 11.41 -15.02 5.59
CA THR A 62 10.22 -14.59 4.84
C THR A 62 10.11 -13.07 4.89
N LEU A 63 9.97 -12.45 3.72
CA LEU A 63 9.74 -11.03 3.54
C LEU A 63 8.37 -10.63 4.09
N THR A 64 8.29 -9.44 4.67
CA THR A 64 7.00 -8.87 5.05
C THR A 64 6.29 -8.31 3.82
N ALA A 65 4.97 -8.23 3.88
CA ALA A 65 4.19 -7.67 2.78
C ALA A 65 4.51 -6.19 2.53
N GLN A 66 4.86 -5.42 3.57
CA GLN A 66 5.23 -4.02 3.49
C GLN A 66 6.59 -3.80 2.80
N GLN A 67 7.52 -4.75 2.94
CA GLN A 67 8.80 -4.75 2.22
C GLN A 67 8.63 -4.93 0.70
N ILE A 68 7.43 -5.31 0.24
CA ILE A 68 7.13 -5.57 -1.17
C ILE A 68 6.10 -4.59 -1.72
N ALA A 69 4.97 -4.41 -1.04
CA ALA A 69 3.83 -3.61 -1.50
C ALA A 69 3.59 -2.32 -0.71
N GLY A 70 4.60 -1.81 0.02
CA GLY A 70 4.47 -0.55 0.78
C GLY A 70 4.45 0.73 -0.07
N ALA A 71 4.75 0.64 -1.37
CA ALA A 71 4.88 1.76 -2.29
C ALA A 71 4.65 1.29 -3.74
N ALA A 72 4.44 2.22 -4.67
CA ALA A 72 4.29 1.92 -6.10
C ALA A 72 5.62 1.44 -6.69
N GLN A 73 6.72 2.05 -6.22
CA GLN A 73 8.08 1.59 -6.44
C GLN A 73 8.72 1.31 -5.08
N ASN A 74 8.96 0.04 -4.79
CA ASN A 74 9.57 -0.35 -3.52
C ASN A 74 11.02 -0.79 -3.73
N PHE A 75 11.92 -0.28 -2.89
CA PHE A 75 13.34 -0.59 -2.92
C PHE A 75 13.68 -1.35 -1.66
N LEU A 76 13.93 -2.65 -1.78
CA LEU A 76 14.34 -3.51 -0.69
C LEU A 76 15.85 -3.75 -0.75
N ASN A 77 16.58 -3.27 0.24
CA ASN A 77 18.00 -3.50 0.38
C ASN A 77 18.30 -4.59 1.42
N LEU A 78 18.92 -5.67 0.95
CA LEU A 78 19.39 -6.77 1.78
C LEU A 78 20.84 -6.47 2.18
N THR A 79 21.04 -6.07 3.43
CA THR A 79 22.32 -5.54 3.95
C THR A 79 23.03 -6.49 4.89
N GLY A 80 22.36 -7.56 5.34
CA GLY A 80 22.93 -8.50 6.31
C GLY A 80 24.16 -9.24 5.79
N THR A 81 25.11 -9.53 6.67
CA THR A 81 26.34 -10.27 6.32
C THR A 81 26.04 -11.75 6.12
N LEU A 82 25.92 -12.17 4.86
CA LEU A 82 25.75 -13.57 4.50
C LEU A 82 27.06 -14.37 4.67
N THR A 83 26.94 -15.57 5.22
CA THR A 83 28.04 -16.57 5.27
C THR A 83 27.89 -17.67 4.22
N ALA A 84 26.72 -17.74 3.57
CA ALA A 84 26.39 -18.63 2.46
C ALA A 84 25.24 -18.01 1.65
N ALA A 85 24.94 -18.57 0.46
CA ALA A 85 23.75 -18.19 -0.29
C ALA A 85 22.48 -18.42 0.55
N ALA A 86 21.53 -17.49 0.47
CA ALA A 86 20.33 -17.50 1.30
C ALA A 86 19.09 -17.13 0.51
N ASN A 87 17.93 -17.53 1.04
CA ASN A 87 16.64 -17.32 0.41
C ASN A 87 15.85 -16.22 1.12
N ALA A 88 15.35 -15.27 0.35
CA ALA A 88 14.33 -14.33 0.80
C ALA A 88 12.99 -14.81 0.24
N GLN A 89 12.21 -15.48 1.06
CA GLN A 89 10.91 -16.03 0.66
C GLN A 89 9.87 -14.91 0.61
N LEU A 90 9.08 -14.85 -0.46
CA LEU A 90 7.95 -13.93 -0.56
C LEU A 90 6.91 -14.21 0.55
N PRO A 91 6.14 -13.22 1.03
CA PRO A 91 4.99 -13.45 1.89
C PRO A 91 3.93 -14.26 1.15
N THR A 92 2.86 -14.71 1.81
CA THR A 92 1.70 -15.24 1.07
C THR A 92 1.02 -14.12 0.27
N VAL A 93 0.38 -14.44 -0.87
CA VAL A 93 -0.38 -13.42 -1.63
C VAL A 93 -1.55 -12.85 -0.82
N ALA A 94 -2.16 -13.65 0.07
CA ALA A 94 -3.18 -13.13 0.99
C ALA A 94 -2.61 -12.04 1.92
N SER A 95 -1.40 -12.25 2.48
CA SER A 95 -0.71 -11.23 3.29
C SER A 95 -0.31 -10.00 2.47
N LEU A 96 0.05 -10.20 1.20
CA LEU A 96 0.35 -9.10 0.26
C LEU A 96 -0.89 -8.22 0.02
N ILE A 97 -2.03 -8.82 -0.33
CA ILE A 97 -3.28 -8.11 -0.59
C ILE A 97 -3.76 -7.38 0.67
N ALA A 98 -3.66 -8.01 1.84
CA ALA A 98 -4.02 -7.38 3.11
C ALA A 98 -3.15 -6.15 3.45
N ALA A 99 -1.93 -6.06 2.91
CA ALA A 99 -1.05 -4.91 3.09
C ALA A 99 -1.30 -3.77 2.09
N LEU A 100 -2.10 -4.00 1.04
CA LEU A 100 -2.47 -2.95 0.11
C LEU A 100 -3.44 -1.94 0.75
N PRO A 101 -3.51 -0.71 0.24
CA PRO A 101 -4.48 0.28 0.68
C PRO A 101 -5.91 -0.24 0.58
N GLN A 102 -6.74 0.03 1.59
CA GLN A 102 -8.10 -0.52 1.70
C GLN A 102 -8.96 -0.25 0.45
N VAL A 103 -8.73 0.88 -0.23
CA VAL A 103 -9.47 1.29 -1.43
C VAL A 103 -9.27 0.33 -2.62
N VAL A 104 -8.16 -0.40 -2.66
CA VAL A 104 -7.83 -1.36 -3.73
C VAL A 104 -7.99 -2.81 -3.30
N GLN A 105 -8.20 -3.08 -2.00
CA GLN A 105 -8.37 -4.45 -1.50
C GLN A 105 -9.67 -5.12 -2.00
N SER A 106 -10.70 -4.35 -2.33
CA SER A 106 -11.98 -4.87 -2.81
C SER A 106 -11.92 -5.40 -4.24
N ALA A 107 -10.95 -4.93 -5.04
CA ALA A 107 -10.72 -5.36 -6.43
C ALA A 107 -9.21 -5.35 -6.75
N PRO A 108 -8.43 -6.27 -6.17
CA PRO A 108 -6.96 -6.21 -6.25
C PRO A 108 -6.41 -6.73 -7.58
N THR A 109 -7.23 -7.43 -8.37
CA THR A 109 -6.83 -8.04 -9.64
C THR A 109 -6.44 -6.99 -10.68
N GLY A 110 -5.32 -7.21 -11.37
CA GLY A 110 -4.79 -6.32 -12.40
C GLY A 110 -3.86 -5.23 -11.87
N ILE A 111 -3.79 -5.04 -10.55
CA ILE A 111 -2.84 -4.11 -9.94
C ILE A 111 -1.43 -4.61 -10.18
N SER A 112 -0.57 -3.71 -10.63
CA SER A 112 0.85 -3.97 -10.85
C SER A 112 1.71 -2.88 -10.22
N PHE A 113 2.84 -3.27 -9.64
CA PHE A 113 3.80 -2.37 -9.00
C PHE A 113 5.22 -2.91 -9.11
N GLN A 114 6.21 -2.04 -8.90
CA GLN A 114 7.62 -2.37 -9.06
C GLN A 114 8.27 -2.68 -7.70
N LEU A 115 9.07 -3.73 -7.68
CA LEU A 115 9.98 -4.06 -6.59
C LEU A 115 11.41 -4.10 -7.12
N ARG A 116 12.29 -3.25 -6.60
CA ARG A 116 13.74 -3.41 -6.74
C ARG A 116 14.28 -4.13 -5.51
N VAL A 117 14.98 -5.23 -5.72
CA VAL A 117 15.75 -5.89 -4.67
C VAL A 117 17.22 -5.62 -4.90
N ILE A 118 17.88 -5.08 -3.89
CA ILE A 118 19.29 -4.71 -3.86
C ILE A 118 19.98 -5.67 -2.89
N ASN A 119 21.10 -6.24 -3.30
CA ASN A 119 21.96 -7.01 -2.42
C ASN A 119 23.24 -6.21 -2.14
N SER A 120 23.26 -5.51 -1.00
CA SER A 120 24.45 -4.83 -0.48
C SER A 120 25.05 -5.60 0.72
N SER A 121 24.79 -6.91 0.80
CA SER A 121 25.39 -7.75 1.84
C SER A 121 26.91 -7.69 1.76
N SER A 122 27.56 -7.65 2.92
CA SER A 122 29.03 -7.65 2.99
C SER A 122 29.66 -9.03 2.69
N GLY A 123 28.84 -10.08 2.56
CA GLY A 123 29.28 -11.41 2.13
C GLY A 123 29.12 -11.62 0.63
N ALA A 124 30.07 -12.28 -0.02
CA ALA A 124 30.08 -12.54 -1.47
C ALA A 124 29.08 -13.64 -1.89
N PHE A 125 27.84 -13.50 -1.47
CA PHE A 125 26.78 -14.48 -1.68
C PHE A 125 25.53 -13.84 -2.27
N ALA A 126 24.80 -14.63 -3.05
CA ALA A 126 23.55 -14.21 -3.65
C ALA A 126 22.39 -14.42 -2.67
N TRP A 127 21.43 -13.50 -2.73
CA TRP A 127 20.08 -13.74 -2.27
C TRP A 127 19.25 -14.31 -3.40
N THR A 128 18.41 -15.29 -3.12
CA THR A 128 17.45 -15.82 -4.09
C THR A 128 16.03 -15.58 -3.58
N LEU A 129 15.21 -14.91 -4.39
CA LEU A 129 13.78 -14.81 -4.08
C LEU A 129 13.10 -16.16 -4.31
N THR A 130 12.39 -16.65 -3.31
CA THR A 130 11.62 -17.91 -3.39
C THR A 130 10.13 -17.65 -3.15
N THR A 131 9.28 -18.58 -3.56
CA THR A 131 7.83 -18.44 -3.41
C THR A 131 7.32 -18.89 -2.06
N ASN A 132 6.16 -18.33 -1.74
CA ASN A 132 5.21 -18.89 -0.79
C ASN A 132 3.87 -19.09 -1.54
N THR A 133 2.79 -19.42 -0.83
CA THR A 133 1.48 -19.70 -1.43
C THR A 133 0.96 -18.55 -2.31
N GLY A 134 0.49 -18.89 -3.51
CA GLY A 134 -0.17 -17.99 -4.45
C GLY A 134 0.75 -17.34 -5.48
N TRP A 135 2.06 -17.59 -5.44
CA TRP A 135 3.01 -16.95 -6.34
C TRP A 135 3.38 -17.80 -7.55
N THR A 136 3.54 -17.13 -8.69
CA THR A 136 4.21 -17.65 -9.87
C THR A 136 5.46 -16.80 -10.14
N LEU A 137 6.64 -17.45 -10.20
CA LEU A 137 7.90 -16.77 -10.54
C LEU A 137 8.12 -16.76 -12.04
N GLY A 138 8.59 -15.63 -12.56
CA GLY A 138 9.00 -15.46 -13.94
C GLY A 138 10.39 -14.82 -14.04
N GLY A 139 11.27 -15.45 -14.82
CA GLY A 139 12.65 -15.00 -14.99
C GLY A 139 13.59 -15.37 -13.83
N THR A 140 14.73 -14.70 -13.78
CA THR A 140 15.80 -15.00 -12.80
C THR A 140 15.50 -14.35 -11.44
N GLN A 141 15.53 -15.16 -10.38
CA GLN A 141 15.23 -14.70 -9.01
C GLN A 141 16.46 -14.44 -8.14
N SER A 142 17.65 -14.75 -8.65
CA SER A 142 18.91 -14.56 -7.94
C SER A 142 19.44 -13.13 -8.08
N ILE A 143 19.86 -12.55 -6.96
CA ILE A 143 20.46 -11.22 -6.84
C ILE A 143 21.86 -11.41 -6.25
N ALA A 144 22.87 -11.34 -7.12
CA ALA A 144 24.27 -11.45 -6.72
C ALA A 144 24.70 -10.28 -5.84
N GLN A 145 25.80 -10.43 -5.09
CA GLN A 145 26.35 -9.36 -4.26
C GLN A 145 26.64 -8.12 -5.12
N ASN A 146 26.38 -6.93 -4.57
CA ASN A 146 26.58 -5.63 -5.22
C ASN A 146 25.78 -5.47 -6.52
N THR A 147 24.66 -6.19 -6.64
CA THR A 147 23.74 -6.04 -7.75
C THR A 147 22.35 -5.71 -7.24
N TRP A 148 21.54 -5.17 -8.14
CA TRP A 148 20.12 -5.01 -7.96
C TRP A 148 19.38 -5.68 -9.09
N ARG A 149 18.14 -6.06 -8.81
CA ARG A 149 17.21 -6.64 -9.77
C ARG A 149 15.85 -5.99 -9.62
N ASP A 150 15.28 -5.58 -10.74
CA ASP A 150 13.93 -5.06 -10.82
C ASP A 150 12.95 -6.17 -11.16
N PHE A 151 11.82 -6.12 -10.48
CA PHE A 151 10.69 -6.99 -10.67
C PHE A 151 9.42 -6.18 -10.87
N ILE A 152 8.56 -6.68 -11.75
CA ILE A 152 7.16 -6.26 -11.82
C ILE A 152 6.33 -7.33 -11.15
N ILE A 153 5.53 -6.91 -10.18
CA ILE A 153 4.55 -7.76 -9.51
C ILE A 153 3.18 -7.44 -10.09
N THR A 154 2.41 -8.47 -10.44
CA THR A 154 1.03 -8.32 -10.92
C THR A 154 0.12 -9.27 -10.17
N ILE A 155 -0.95 -8.74 -9.59
CA ILE A 155 -1.98 -9.55 -8.94
C ILE A 155 -2.91 -10.10 -10.01
N THR A 156 -2.93 -11.42 -10.18
CA THR A 156 -3.67 -12.09 -11.25
C THR A 156 -5.04 -12.59 -10.82
N SER A 157 -5.26 -12.78 -9.52
CA SER A 157 -6.57 -13.06 -8.92
C SER A 157 -6.58 -12.65 -7.45
N ALA A 158 -7.73 -12.83 -6.77
CA ALA A 158 -7.87 -12.57 -5.33
C ALA A 158 -6.93 -13.41 -4.44
N THR A 159 -6.29 -14.46 -4.97
CA THR A 159 -5.39 -15.34 -4.20
C THR A 159 -4.05 -15.59 -4.89
N THR A 160 -3.82 -15.03 -6.08
CA THR A 160 -2.61 -15.30 -6.87
C THR A 160 -1.95 -14.05 -7.41
N ALA A 161 -0.62 -14.07 -7.50
CA ALA A 161 0.19 -13.01 -8.09
C ALA A 161 1.39 -13.59 -8.85
N THR A 162 1.85 -12.85 -9.85
CA THR A 162 3.10 -13.12 -10.56
C THR A 162 4.17 -12.14 -10.12
N ILE A 163 5.43 -12.59 -10.14
CA ILE A 163 6.59 -11.71 -10.03
C ILE A 163 7.52 -12.01 -11.20
N GLN A 164 7.80 -11.00 -12.01
CA GLN A 164 8.58 -11.12 -13.23
C GLN A 164 9.84 -10.27 -13.10
N SER A 165 11.02 -10.87 -13.25
CA SER A 165 12.27 -10.11 -13.38
C SER A 165 12.26 -9.34 -14.71
N VAL A 166 12.56 -8.04 -14.66
CA VAL A 166 12.54 -7.14 -15.84
C VAL A 166 13.85 -6.38 -16.07
N GLY A 167 14.74 -6.32 -15.09
CA GLY A 167 16.00 -5.60 -15.23
C GLY A 167 17.01 -5.95 -14.15
N THR A 168 18.28 -5.66 -14.42
CA THR A 168 19.39 -5.83 -13.48
C THR A 168 20.44 -4.76 -13.66
N GLY A 169 21.20 -4.48 -12.61
CA GLY A 169 22.42 -3.68 -12.72
C GLY A 169 23.33 -3.86 -11.52
N THR A 170 24.50 -3.24 -11.62
CA THR A 170 25.50 -3.22 -10.56
C THR A 170 25.28 -1.99 -9.68
N GLN A 171 25.44 -2.14 -8.37
CA GLN A 171 25.54 -1.03 -7.44
C GLN A 171 27.03 -0.76 -7.20
N SER A 172 27.45 0.48 -7.48
CA SER A 172 28.80 0.99 -7.23
C SER A 172 28.88 1.75 -5.92
#